data_AF-A0A3D0PG40-F1
#
_entry.id   AF-A0A3D0PG40-F1
#
_cell.length_a   1.000
_cell.length_b   1.000
_cell.length_c   1.000
_cell.angle_alpha   90.00
_cell.angle_beta   90.00
_cell.angle_gamma   90.00
#
_symmetry.space_group_name_H-M   'P 1'
#
loop_
_entity.id
_entity.type
_entity.pdbx_description
1 polymer ?
#
loop_
_entity_poly.entity_id
_entity_poly.type
_entity_poly.pdbx_seq_one_letter_code
_entity_poly.pdbx_strand_id
1 'polypeptide(L)'
;GVNLLREGLDLPEVTLVAILDADKEGFLRSETSLIQTIGRAARNVQGKVILYADVITGSIKRAVDETNRRREKQLAYNKKHGITPQTIKKEIRDITKIWGIKEKDVKEILDLELKAAPIAKVEKIIAEKEREMRFAAKRLEFELATVLRDEVKMLKKSLNQKHT
;
A
#
# COMPACT_ATOMS: atom_id res chain seq x y z
N GLY A 1 -12.88 9.25 -1.89
CA GLY A 1 -11.44 9.40 -1.66
C GLY A 1 -11.06 8.71 -0.37
N VAL A 2 -9.96 7.96 -0.33
CA VAL A 2 -9.49 7.33 0.90
C VAL A 2 -8.87 8.42 1.78
N ASN A 3 -9.45 8.65 2.94
CA ASN A 3 -8.92 9.61 3.90
C ASN A 3 -7.63 9.03 4.51
N LEU A 4 -6.49 9.71 4.34
CA LEU A 4 -5.18 9.30 4.90
C LEU A 4 -5.14 9.42 6.43
N LEU A 5 -6.22 9.92 7.04
CA LEU A 5 -6.44 9.97 8.48
C LEU A 5 -6.92 8.63 9.07
N ARG A 6 -7.11 7.57 8.28
CA ARG A 6 -7.42 6.25 8.83
C ARG A 6 -6.32 5.78 9.79
N GLU A 7 -6.71 5.38 11.00
CA GLU A 7 -5.81 4.73 11.94
C GLU A 7 -5.16 3.49 11.28
N GLY A 8 -3.89 3.24 11.60
CA GLY A 8 -3.19 2.03 11.13
C GLY A 8 -2.48 2.10 9.77
N LEU A 9 -2.50 3.22 9.04
CA LEU A 9 -1.66 3.37 7.85
C LEU A 9 -0.19 3.61 8.28
N ASP A 10 0.54 2.51 8.50
CA ASP A 10 1.94 2.48 8.92
C ASP A 10 2.82 1.86 7.83
N LEU A 11 3.21 2.69 6.86
CA LEU A 11 3.95 2.27 5.66
C LEU A 11 5.38 2.85 5.69
N PRO A 12 6.40 2.08 6.15
CA PRO A 12 7.79 2.54 6.17
C PRO A 12 8.36 2.83 4.78
N GLU A 13 7.70 2.37 3.72
CA GLU A 13 8.10 2.58 2.32
C GLU A 13 7.75 3.99 1.81
N VAL A 14 6.85 4.71 2.48
CA VAL A 14 6.43 6.05 2.05
C VAL A 14 7.54 7.07 2.34
N THR A 15 8.13 7.62 1.29
CA THR A 15 9.17 8.65 1.36
C THR A 15 8.62 10.07 1.18
N LEU A 16 7.46 10.22 0.54
CA LEU A 16 6.88 11.53 0.22
C LEU A 16 5.38 11.56 0.52
N VAL A 17 4.96 12.60 1.23
CA VAL A 17 3.55 12.96 1.40
C VAL A 17 3.31 14.33 0.78
N ALA A 18 2.40 14.40 -0.19
CA ALA A 18 1.98 15.66 -0.81
C ALA A 18 0.57 16.02 -0.33
N ILE A 19 0.41 17.22 0.23
CA ILE A 19 -0.88 17.76 0.68
C ILE A 19 -1.27 18.87 -0.29
N LEU A 20 -2.21 18.57 -1.18
CA LEU A 20 -2.81 19.54 -2.09
C LEU A 20 -3.80 20.43 -1.32
N ASP A 21 -3.96 21.68 -1.75
CA ASP A 21 -4.90 22.63 -1.16
C ASP A 21 -4.71 22.73 0.36
N ALA A 22 -3.45 22.86 0.79
CA ALA A 22 -3.10 22.85 2.21
C ALA A 22 -3.63 24.08 2.97
N ASP A 23 -3.91 25.17 2.25
CA ASP A 23 -4.44 26.43 2.79
C ASP A 23 -5.97 26.50 2.86
N LYS A 24 -6.68 25.49 2.35
CA LYS A 24 -8.15 25.41 2.45
C LYS A 24 -8.54 24.93 3.84
N GLU A 25 -8.62 25.86 4.78
CA GLU A 25 -8.99 25.57 6.16
C GLU A 25 -10.33 24.81 6.27
N GLY A 26 -10.45 24.03 7.34
CA GLY A 26 -11.56 23.10 7.56
C GLY A 26 -11.06 21.83 8.24
N PHE A 27 -11.93 20.84 8.41
CA PHE A 27 -11.61 19.62 9.15
C PHE A 27 -10.35 18.90 8.64
N LEU A 28 -10.18 18.79 7.31
CA LEU A 28 -9.06 18.06 6.70
C LEU A 28 -7.74 18.86 6.68
N ARG A 29 -7.77 20.15 7.01
CA ARG A 29 -6.61 21.06 7.01
C ARG A 29 -6.46 21.80 8.33
N SER A 30 -7.13 21.32 9.38
CA SER A 30 -6.86 21.75 10.74
C SER A 30 -5.42 21.37 11.12
N GLU A 31 -4.89 22.06 12.12
CA GLU A 31 -3.59 21.77 12.72
C GLU A 31 -3.42 20.27 13.03
N THR A 32 -4.41 19.65 13.68
CA THR A 32 -4.37 18.24 14.05
C THR A 32 -4.32 17.32 12.84
N SER A 33 -5.14 17.58 11.82
CA SER A 33 -5.17 16.80 10.57
C SER A 33 -3.87 16.93 9.78
N LEU A 34 -3.29 18.14 9.71
CA LEU A 34 -2.02 18.38 9.06
C LEU A 34 -0.88 17.64 9.78
N ILE A 35 -0.81 17.72 11.11
CA ILE A 35 0.21 16.99 11.91
C ILE A 35 0.09 15.48 11.68
N GLN A 36 -1.13 14.93 11.70
CA GLN A 36 -1.36 13.50 11.46
C GLN A 36 -0.93 13.08 10.03
N THR A 37 -1.25 13.91 9.04
CA THR A 37 -0.89 13.64 7.64
C THR A 37 0.63 13.73 7.43
N ILE A 38 1.29 14.75 8.02
CA ILE A 38 2.75 14.89 8.04
C ILE A 38 3.40 13.67 8.68
N GLY A 39 2.83 13.17 9.79
CA GLY A 39 3.32 12.00 10.51
C GLY A 39 3.41 10.72 9.68
N ARG A 40 2.68 10.62 8.56
CA ARG A 40 2.78 9.47 7.64
C ARG A 40 4.16 9.35 6.98
N ALA A 41 4.86 10.47 6.76
CA ALA A 41 6.21 10.46 6.22
C ALA A 41 7.29 10.11 7.27
N ALA A 42 6.96 10.18 8.58
CA ALA A 42 7.95 10.07 9.65
C ALA A 42 8.49 8.65 9.87
N ARG A 43 7.95 7.64 9.17
CA ARG A 43 8.39 6.24 9.24
C ARG A 43 9.59 5.93 8.36
N ASN A 44 9.98 6.85 7.49
CA ASN A 44 11.09 6.69 6.57
C ASN A 44 12.17 7.75 6.83
N VAL A 45 13.44 7.36 6.78
CA VAL A 45 14.59 8.27 6.95
C VAL A 45 14.63 9.39 5.89
N GLN A 46 14.12 9.12 4.69
CA GLN A 46 13.98 10.09 3.59
C GLN A 46 12.60 10.76 3.57
N GLY A 47 11.81 10.60 4.64
CA GLY A 47 10.48 11.15 4.77
C GLY A 47 10.44 12.66 4.54
N LYS A 48 9.71 13.07 3.50
CA LYS A 48 9.48 14.47 3.13
C LYS A 48 7.99 14.75 3.01
N VAL A 49 7.60 15.97 3.35
CA VAL A 49 6.24 16.47 3.16
C VAL A 49 6.27 17.73 2.32
N ILE A 50 5.37 17.83 1.35
CA ILE A 50 5.16 19.01 0.52
C ILE A 50 3.73 19.48 0.73
N LEU A 51 3.57 20.73 1.18
CA LEU A 51 2.29 21.41 1.32
C LEU A 51 2.13 22.36 0.13
N TYR A 52 1.17 22.12 -0.74
CA TYR A 52 0.80 23.04 -1.81
C TYR A 52 -0.25 24.01 -1.27
N ALA A 53 0.12 25.28 -1.13
CA ALA A 53 -0.71 26.33 -0.57
C ALA A 53 -0.32 27.67 -1.21
N ASP A 54 -1.31 28.53 -1.44
CA ASP A 54 -1.07 29.90 -1.87
C ASP A 54 -0.70 30.78 -0.66
N VAL A 55 -1.28 30.48 0.50
CA VAL A 55 -1.03 31.22 1.75
C VAL A 55 -0.65 30.30 2.92
N ILE A 56 0.23 30.78 3.79
CA ILE A 56 0.55 30.09 5.05
C ILE A 56 -0.54 30.41 6.07
N THR A 57 -1.50 29.50 6.25
CA THR A 57 -2.56 29.65 7.25
C THR A 57 -2.02 29.46 8.67
N GLY A 58 -2.81 29.86 9.68
CA GLY A 58 -2.47 29.62 11.08
C GLY A 58 -2.33 28.12 11.39
N SER A 59 -3.17 27.28 10.77
CA SER A 59 -3.10 25.82 10.90
C SER A 59 -1.81 25.24 10.32
N ILE A 60 -1.39 25.70 9.13
CA ILE A 60 -0.10 25.30 8.53
C ILE A 60 1.04 25.71 9.44
N LYS A 61 1.06 26.97 9.89
CA LYS A 61 2.14 27.51 10.73
C LYS A 61 2.34 26.68 11.99
N ARG A 62 1.26 26.44 12.76
CA ARG A 62 1.33 25.64 13.99
C ARG A 62 1.77 24.20 13.74
N ALA A 63 1.28 23.58 12.66
CA ALA A 63 1.66 22.21 12.30
C ALA A 63 3.15 22.09 11.91
N VAL A 64 3.66 23.04 11.13
CA VAL A 64 5.09 23.09 10.73
C VAL A 64 5.98 23.38 11.94
N ASP A 65 5.61 24.34 12.79
CA ASP A 65 6.36 24.70 13.99
C ASP A 65 6.47 23.50 14.95
N GLU A 66 5.37 22.80 15.20
CA GLU A 66 5.38 21.60 16.05
C GLU A 66 6.20 20.46 15.44
N THR A 67 6.16 20.30 14.10
CA THR A 67 6.97 19.31 13.39
C THR A 67 8.46 19.60 13.53
N ASN A 68 8.87 20.86 13.34
CA ASN A 68 10.26 21.29 13.45
C ASN A 68 10.77 21.17 14.89
N ARG A 69 9.97 21.62 15.88
CA ARG A 69 10.30 21.49 17.30
C ARG A 69 10.54 20.03 17.71
N ARG A 70 9.71 19.09 17.21
CA ARG A 70 9.92 17.64 17.45
C ARG A 70 11.19 17.14 16.78
N ARG A 71 11.43 17.51 15.52
CA ARG A 71 12.60 17.09 14.75
C ARG A 71 13.90 17.55 15.42
N GLU A 72 13.97 18.80 15.88
CA GLU A 72 15.14 19.35 16.57
C GLU A 72 15.46 18.56 17.85
N LYS A 73 14.44 18.26 18.67
CA LYS A 73 14.62 17.43 19.87
C LYS A 73 15.12 16.03 19.54
N GLN A 74 14.58 15.41 18.48
CA GLN A 74 15.02 14.09 18.03
C GLN A 74 16.46 14.10 17.52
N LEU A 75 16.86 15.12 16.75
CA LEU A 75 18.23 15.26 16.26
C LEU A 75 19.22 15.49 17.40
N ALA A 76 18.88 16.33 18.38
CA ALA A 76 19.70 16.56 19.56
C ALA A 76 19.86 15.28 20.40
N TYR A 77 18.77 14.53 20.59
CA TYR A 77 18.79 13.24 21.29
C TYR A 77 19.67 12.23 20.55
N ASN A 78 19.50 12.11 19.23
CA ASN A 78 20.29 11.19 18.39
C ASN A 78 21.78 11.52 18.45
N LYS A 79 22.15 12.80 18.35
CA LYS A 79 23.54 13.25 18.45
C LYS A 79 24.13 12.92 19.83
N LYS A 80 23.37 13.15 20.90
CA LYS A 80 23.81 12.85 22.28
C LYS A 80 24.07 11.35 22.52
N HIS A 81 23.30 10.48 21.87
CA HIS A 81 23.37 9.03 22.08
C HIS A 81 24.04 8.25 20.93
N GLY A 82 24.58 8.94 19.91
CA GLY A 82 25.19 8.29 18.76
C GLY A 82 24.22 7.48 17.88
N ILE A 83 22.93 7.82 17.88
CA ILE A 83 21.91 7.09 17.13
C ILE A 83 21.89 7.56 15.68
N THR A 84 22.06 6.64 14.74
CA THR A 84 21.84 6.90 13.31
C THR A 84 20.42 6.49 12.93
N PRO A 85 19.57 7.39 12.41
CA PRO A 85 18.22 7.05 11.98
C PRO A 85 18.23 5.97 10.90
N GLN A 86 17.38 4.95 11.06
CA GLN A 86 17.19 3.89 10.08
C GLN A 86 15.69 3.64 9.87
N THR A 87 15.30 3.43 8.61
CA THR A 87 13.93 3.02 8.28
C THR A 87 13.70 1.59 8.75
N ILE A 88 12.60 1.35 9.46
CA ILE A 88 12.20 0.01 9.89
C ILE A 88 11.87 -0.82 8.66
N LYS A 89 12.63 -1.88 8.40
CA LYS A 89 12.28 -2.89 7.40
C LYS A 89 11.28 -3.85 8.03
N LYS A 90 9.99 -3.66 7.74
CA LYS A 90 9.00 -4.70 8.02
C LYS A 90 9.15 -5.77 6.94
N GLU A 91 9.43 -7.00 7.32
CA GLU A 91 9.26 -8.11 6.40
C GLU A 91 7.79 -8.14 5.97
N ILE A 92 7.55 -7.94 4.68
CA ILE A 92 6.30 -8.38 4.08
C ILE A 92 6.32 -9.87 4.30
N ARG A 93 5.52 -10.38 5.24
CA ARG A 93 5.33 -11.81 5.42
C ARG A 93 4.86 -12.33 4.07
N ASP A 94 5.77 -12.97 3.36
CA ASP A 94 5.51 -13.61 2.09
C ASP A 94 4.56 -14.76 2.42
N ILE A 95 3.27 -14.46 2.34
CA ILE A 95 2.15 -15.36 2.66
C ILE A 95 2.26 -16.67 1.88
N THR A 96 3.01 -16.65 0.78
CA THR A 96 3.42 -17.80 -0.04
C THR A 96 4.28 -18.84 0.71
N LYS A 97 5.19 -18.42 1.62
CA LYS A 97 6.05 -19.34 2.37
C LYS A 97 5.31 -20.11 3.46
N ILE A 98 4.21 -19.58 3.98
CA ILE A 98 3.44 -20.22 5.07
C ILE A 98 2.72 -21.48 4.58
N TRP A 99 2.43 -21.59 3.28
CA TRP A 99 1.60 -22.66 2.73
C TRP A 99 2.39 -23.80 2.05
N GLY A 100 3.71 -23.72 1.97
CA GLY A 100 4.54 -24.81 1.40
C GLY A 100 4.27 -25.13 -0.07
N ILE A 101 3.45 -24.33 -0.77
CA ILE A 101 3.12 -24.54 -2.17
C ILE A 101 4.33 -24.11 -3.00
N LYS A 102 5.12 -25.10 -3.45
CA LYS A 102 6.15 -24.85 -4.46
C LYS A 102 5.46 -24.54 -5.78
N GLU A 103 5.90 -23.51 -6.50
CA GLU A 103 5.40 -23.13 -7.83
C GLU A 103 5.32 -24.30 -8.83
N LYS A 104 6.03 -25.41 -8.58
CA LYS A 104 5.98 -26.64 -9.38
C LYS A 104 4.65 -27.39 -9.28
N ASP A 105 4.03 -27.48 -8.11
CA ASP A 105 2.85 -28.34 -7.91
C ASP A 105 1.59 -27.76 -8.58
N VAL A 106 1.52 -26.42 -8.66
CA VAL A 106 0.43 -25.70 -9.32
C VAL A 106 0.48 -25.87 -10.84
N LYS A 107 1.69 -25.96 -11.41
CA LYS A 107 1.88 -26.12 -12.86
C LYS A 107 1.40 -27.48 -13.37
N GLU A 108 1.67 -28.56 -12.63
CA GLU A 108 1.25 -29.91 -13.03
C GLU A 108 -0.27 -30.08 -12.97
N ILE A 109 -0.94 -29.45 -11.99
CA ILE A 109 -2.40 -29.48 -11.86
C ILE A 109 -3.06 -28.70 -13.01
N LEU A 110 -2.52 -27.53 -13.39
CA LEU A 110 -3.06 -26.73 -14.50
C LEU A 110 -2.85 -27.37 -15.89
N ASP A 111 -1.74 -28.09 -16.11
CA ASP A 111 -1.44 -28.73 -17.40
C ASP A 111 -2.41 -29.89 -17.73
N LEU A 112 -3.03 -30.51 -16.72
CA LEU A 112 -4.05 -31.55 -16.89
C LEU A 112 -5.41 -30.97 -17.30
N GLU A 113 -5.79 -29.77 -16.81
CA GLU A 113 -7.06 -29.11 -17.16
C GLU A 113 -7.02 -28.37 -18.52
N LEU A 114 -5.85 -27.87 -18.93
CA LEU A 114 -5.70 -27.03 -20.14
C LEU A 114 -5.72 -27.80 -21.47
N LYS A 115 -5.65 -29.13 -21.46
CA LYS A 115 -5.64 -29.97 -22.68
C LYS A 115 -7.02 -30.20 -23.31
N ALA A 116 -8.13 -29.78 -22.70
CA ALA A 116 -9.47 -30.19 -23.14
C ALA A 116 -10.52 -29.07 -23.31
N ALA A 117 -10.18 -27.78 -23.33
CA ALA A 117 -11.18 -26.70 -23.42
C ALA A 117 -10.95 -25.68 -24.56
N PRO A 118 -12.01 -25.30 -25.31
CA PRO A 118 -11.96 -24.19 -26.27
C PRO A 118 -11.60 -22.86 -25.59
N ILE A 119 -10.79 -22.03 -26.26
CA ILE A 119 -10.26 -20.75 -25.77
C ILE A 119 -11.38 -19.82 -25.23
N ALA A 120 -12.56 -19.82 -25.86
CA ALA A 120 -13.73 -19.05 -25.43
C ALA A 120 -14.25 -19.43 -24.02
N LYS A 121 -13.97 -20.65 -23.54
CA LYS A 121 -14.35 -21.10 -22.20
C LYS A 121 -13.44 -20.49 -21.12
N VAL A 122 -12.18 -20.20 -21.47
CA VAL A 122 -11.17 -19.67 -20.54
C VAL A 122 -11.46 -18.20 -20.17
N GLU A 123 -11.87 -17.38 -21.14
CA GLU A 123 -12.25 -15.98 -20.89
C GLU A 123 -13.46 -15.89 -19.93
N LYS A 124 -14.44 -16.77 -20.10
CA LYS A 124 -15.61 -16.85 -19.22
C LYS A 124 -15.22 -17.24 -17.79
N ILE A 125 -14.33 -18.23 -17.65
CA ILE A 125 -13.82 -18.67 -16.33
C ILE A 125 -13.04 -17.55 -15.65
N ILE A 126 -12.23 -16.78 -16.39
CA ILE A 126 -11.52 -15.61 -15.86
C ILE A 126 -12.52 -14.58 -15.31
N ALA A 127 -13.57 -14.27 -16.07
CA ALA A 127 -14.59 -13.29 -15.65
C ALA A 127 -15.35 -13.72 -14.39
N GLU A 128 -15.66 -15.02 -14.27
CA GLU A 128 -16.29 -15.60 -13.08
C GLU A 128 -15.36 -15.53 -11.86
N LYS A 129 -14.10 -15.97 -11.99
CA LYS A 129 -13.11 -15.90 -10.91
C LYS A 129 -12.78 -14.48 -10.47
N GLU A 130 -12.74 -13.51 -11.39
CA GLU A 130 -12.59 -12.09 -11.03
C GLU A 130 -13.77 -11.56 -10.23
N ARG A 131 -14.99 -12.02 -10.54
CA ARG A 131 -16.19 -11.65 -9.78
C ARG A 131 -16.12 -12.23 -8.38
N GLU A 132 -15.78 -13.51 -8.25
CA GLU A 132 -15.60 -14.18 -6.95
C GLU A 132 -14.50 -13.54 -6.11
N MET A 133 -13.37 -13.18 -6.73
CA MET A 133 -12.27 -12.47 -6.07
C MET A 133 -12.75 -11.15 -5.45
N ARG A 134 -13.54 -10.36 -6.20
CA ARG A 134 -14.11 -9.10 -5.71
C ARG A 134 -15.12 -9.33 -4.58
N PHE A 135 -15.88 -10.43 -4.61
CA PHE A 135 -16.79 -10.81 -3.53
C PHE A 135 -16.05 -11.23 -2.27
N ALA A 136 -15.02 -12.07 -2.39
CA ALA A 136 -14.16 -12.48 -1.28
C ALA A 136 -13.48 -11.26 -0.63
N ALA A 137 -12.98 -10.32 -1.44
CA ALA A 137 -12.40 -9.06 -0.94
C ALA A 137 -13.44 -8.19 -0.19
N LYS A 138 -14.69 -8.14 -0.67
CA LYS A 138 -15.79 -7.44 0.02
C LYS A 138 -16.18 -8.09 1.36
N ARG A 139 -16.03 -9.42 1.47
CA ARG A 139 -16.30 -10.20 2.68
C ARG A 139 -15.11 -10.27 3.64
N LEU A 140 -14.01 -9.57 3.34
CA LEU A 140 -12.76 -9.59 4.10
C LEU A 140 -12.07 -10.98 4.10
N GLU A 141 -12.44 -11.86 3.17
CA GLU A 141 -11.83 -13.17 2.95
C GLU A 141 -10.58 -13.01 2.06
N PHE A 142 -9.56 -12.34 2.59
CA PHE A 142 -8.38 -11.91 1.82
C PHE A 142 -7.53 -13.09 1.30
N GLU A 143 -7.55 -14.22 2.00
CA GLU A 143 -6.86 -15.43 1.56
C GLU A 143 -7.48 -15.97 0.27
N LEU A 144 -8.80 -16.13 0.25
CA LEU A 144 -9.55 -16.57 -0.93
C LEU A 144 -9.39 -15.58 -2.09
N ALA A 145 -9.44 -14.27 -1.80
CA ALA A 145 -9.21 -13.24 -2.83
C ALA A 145 -7.80 -13.31 -3.43
N THR A 146 -6.80 -13.68 -2.63
CA THR A 146 -5.40 -13.81 -3.11
C THR A 146 -5.24 -15.03 -4.01
N VAL A 147 -5.81 -16.18 -3.62
CA VAL A 147 -5.81 -17.40 -4.45
C VAL A 147 -6.48 -17.14 -5.80
N LEU A 148 -7.68 -16.55 -5.79
CA LEU A 148 -8.42 -16.25 -7.01
C LEU A 148 -7.69 -15.24 -7.92
N ARG A 149 -6.98 -14.27 -7.33
CA ARG A 149 -6.13 -13.33 -8.08
C ARG A 149 -5.01 -14.04 -8.84
N ASP A 150 -4.32 -14.96 -8.16
CA ASP A 150 -3.16 -15.64 -8.71
C ASP A 150 -3.58 -16.66 -9.79
N GLU A 151 -4.71 -17.32 -9.61
CA GLU A 151 -5.36 -18.16 -10.65
C GLU A 151 -5.74 -17.33 -11.89
N VAL A 152 -6.39 -16.18 -11.71
CA VAL A 152 -6.73 -15.26 -12.82
C VAL A 152 -5.49 -14.81 -13.57
N LYS A 153 -4.41 -14.49 -12.84
CA LYS A 153 -3.13 -14.07 -13.44
C LYS A 153 -2.51 -15.18 -14.28
N MET A 154 -2.56 -16.43 -13.82
CA MET A 154 -2.08 -17.58 -14.58
C MET A 154 -2.92 -17.83 -15.83
N LEU A 155 -4.26 -17.82 -15.70
CA LEU A 155 -5.16 -18.03 -16.84
C LEU A 155 -4.98 -16.96 -17.93
N LYS A 156 -4.83 -15.68 -17.54
CA LYS A 156 -4.53 -14.59 -18.47
C LYS A 156 -3.18 -14.75 -19.16
N LYS A 157 -2.16 -15.22 -18.45
CA LYS A 157 -0.83 -15.49 -19.03
C LYS A 157 -0.90 -16.61 -20.07
N SER A 158 -1.61 -17.69 -19.76
CA SER A 158 -1.79 -18.82 -20.69
C SER A 158 -2.62 -18.44 -21.91
N LEU A 159 -3.59 -17.53 -21.78
CA LEU A 159 -4.36 -17.00 -22.91
C LEU A 159 -3.48 -16.18 -23.85
N ASN A 160 -2.66 -15.26 -23.32
CA ASN A 160 -1.76 -14.43 -24.12
C ASN A 160 -0.68 -15.25 -24.85
N GLN A 161 -0.20 -16.35 -24.26
CA GLN A 161 0.76 -17.25 -24.90
C GLN A 161 0.19 -18.06 -26.06
N LYS A 162 -1.15 -18.26 -26.14
CA LYS A 162 -1.80 -18.92 -27.28
C LYS A 162 -2.14 -17.97 -28.44
N HIS A 163 -2.05 -16.66 -28.21
CA HIS A 163 -2.30 -15.63 -29.22
C HIS A 163 -1.02 -15.16 -29.95
N THR A 164 0.15 -15.67 -29.58
CA THR A 164 1.44 -15.43 -30.26
C THR A 164 1.86 -16.70 -30.98
#